data_AF-A0A7W5NSH9-F1
#
_entry.id   AF-A0A7W5NSH9-F1
#
_cell.length_a   1.000
_cell.length_b   1.000
_cell.length_c   1.000
_cell.angle_alpha   90.00
_cell.angle_beta   90.00
_cell.angle_gamma   90.00
#
_symmetry.space_group_name_H-M   'P 1'
#
loop_
_entity.id
_entity.type
_entity.pdbx_description
1 polymer ?
#
loop_
_entity_poly.entity_id
_entity_poly.type
_entity_poly.pdbx_seq_one_letter_code
_entity_poly.pdbx_strand_id
1 'polypeptide(L)'
;MKWKHAIMACTALVAVAGVYALGRWSALPTPETASRAAQTRSAGDGAGGADAAPATPAKGGVLPPVSASLGATFSDLQARANAGDLDAARRLVRDLDRCSRLRANEWRNAGTTQALLDRKTDGMSAAQLRTYQVLLDAMDVRQQTAGRNREMCAGADDKMLATLVANIAQAARLGDADARACYLGRGPLYDVRGLIEHPGVLQGYRRDATAMIDAGLAAGDWRVVDLLQRAYEPGAEGLLAGMLGPDPAQHYRYLKLYRLGAEPHRVAQLDRQIAAIAASLSPEQRYDADRWAQGTFEDKFSGSSTTSTPPGWEACSF
;
A
#
# COMPACT_ATOMS: atom_id res chain seq x y z
N MET A 1 -33.61 -48.86 -3.38
CA MET A 1 -33.73 -47.42 -3.68
C MET A 1 -32.41 -46.63 -3.64
N LYS A 2 -31.26 -47.17 -3.21
CA LYS A 2 -30.00 -46.37 -3.12
C LYS A 2 -29.21 -46.24 -4.43
N TRP A 3 -29.47 -47.08 -5.44
CA TRP A 3 -28.67 -47.09 -6.67
C TRP A 3 -29.10 -46.04 -7.71
N LYS A 4 -30.40 -45.68 -7.73
CA LYS A 4 -30.95 -44.70 -8.67
C LYS A 4 -30.51 -43.26 -8.36
N HIS A 5 -30.10 -42.96 -7.13
CA HIS A 5 -29.65 -41.62 -6.74
C HIS A 5 -28.18 -41.36 -7.07
N ALA A 6 -27.34 -42.41 -7.13
CA ALA A 6 -25.96 -42.28 -7.56
C ALA A 6 -25.83 -41.93 -9.05
N ILE A 7 -26.70 -42.48 -9.90
CA ILE A 7 -26.68 -42.23 -11.35
C ILE A 7 -27.19 -40.82 -11.71
N MET A 8 -28.16 -40.29 -10.94
CA MET A 8 -28.64 -38.92 -11.12
C MET A 8 -27.61 -37.86 -10.67
N ALA A 9 -26.80 -38.14 -9.65
CA ALA A 9 -25.75 -37.22 -9.20
C ALA A 9 -24.59 -37.11 -10.20
N CYS A 10 -24.21 -38.22 -10.86
CA CYS A 10 -23.14 -38.20 -11.87
C CYS A 10 -23.53 -37.49 -13.17
N THR A 11 -24.81 -37.52 -13.56
CA THR A 11 -25.28 -36.85 -14.78
C THR A 11 -25.37 -35.33 -14.62
N ALA A 12 -25.67 -34.83 -13.41
CA ALA A 12 -25.67 -33.39 -13.12
C ALA A 12 -24.24 -32.78 -13.13
N LEU A 13 -23.23 -33.53 -12.68
CA LEU A 13 -21.83 -33.04 -12.67
C LEU A 13 -21.20 -32.95 -14.06
N VAL A 14 -21.56 -33.85 -14.99
CA VAL A 14 -21.05 -33.80 -16.37
C VAL A 14 -21.67 -32.64 -17.16
N ALA A 15 -22.93 -32.28 -16.88
CA ALA A 15 -23.58 -31.13 -17.52
C ALA A 15 -22.96 -29.78 -17.10
N VAL A 16 -22.55 -29.64 -15.84
CA VAL A 16 -21.91 -28.40 -15.33
C VAL A 16 -20.47 -28.25 -15.86
N ALA A 17 -19.73 -29.35 -16.03
CA ALA A 17 -18.39 -29.32 -16.62
C ALA A 17 -18.41 -28.99 -18.13
N GLY A 18 -19.42 -29.47 -18.87
CA GLY A 18 -19.58 -29.19 -20.31
C GLY A 18 -19.83 -27.72 -20.64
N VAL A 19 -20.60 -27.01 -19.81
CA VAL A 19 -20.88 -25.57 -20.00
C VAL A 19 -19.68 -24.69 -19.61
N TYR A 20 -18.83 -25.15 -18.67
CA TYR A 20 -17.66 -24.39 -18.23
C TYR A 20 -16.47 -24.48 -19.20
N ALA A 21 -16.36 -25.55 -19.99
CA ALA A 21 -15.29 -25.74 -20.98
C ALA A 21 -15.61 -25.10 -22.34
N LEU A 22 -16.88 -25.03 -22.76
CA LEU A 22 -17.29 -24.43 -24.04
C LEU A 22 -17.33 -22.90 -24.04
N GLY A 23 -17.32 -22.25 -22.87
CA GLY A 23 -17.27 -20.78 -22.74
C GLY A 23 -15.87 -20.15 -22.79
N ARG A 24 -14.79 -20.95 -22.78
CA ARG A 24 -13.40 -20.45 -22.79
C ARG A 24 -12.69 -20.49 -24.15
N TRP A 25 -13.32 -21.03 -25.19
CA TRP A 25 -12.69 -21.19 -26.52
C TRP A 25 -13.25 -20.26 -27.62
N SER A 26 -14.21 -19.40 -27.30
CA SER A 26 -14.78 -18.41 -28.24
C SER A 26 -14.21 -16.99 -28.10
N ALA A 27 -13.10 -16.82 -27.37
CA ALA A 27 -12.39 -15.54 -27.27
C ALA A 27 -10.96 -15.64 -27.83
N LEU A 28 -10.86 -15.91 -29.13
CA LEU A 28 -9.66 -15.61 -29.90
C LEU A 28 -9.93 -14.35 -30.73
N PRO A 29 -9.19 -13.25 -30.54
CA PRO A 29 -9.32 -12.09 -31.40
C PRO A 29 -8.80 -12.43 -32.80
N THR A 30 -9.66 -12.28 -33.80
CA THR A 30 -9.30 -12.27 -35.22
C THR A 30 -8.31 -11.13 -35.49
N PRO A 31 -7.25 -11.33 -36.30
CA PRO A 31 -6.39 -10.23 -36.72
C PRO A 31 -7.17 -9.32 -37.66
N GLU A 32 -7.47 -8.10 -37.21
CA GLU A 32 -7.96 -7.04 -38.07
C GLU A 32 -6.92 -6.73 -39.14
N THR A 33 -7.28 -7.03 -40.38
CA THR A 33 -6.63 -6.52 -41.59
C THR A 33 -6.53 -5.01 -41.51
N ALA A 34 -5.30 -4.50 -41.53
CA ALA A 34 -4.99 -3.09 -41.69
C ALA A 34 -5.64 -2.54 -42.98
N SER A 35 -6.73 -1.81 -42.84
CA SER A 35 -7.27 -0.99 -43.92
C SER A 35 -6.46 0.29 -44.01
N ARG A 36 -5.54 0.31 -44.97
CA ARG A 36 -4.82 1.49 -45.44
C ARG A 36 -5.80 2.36 -46.23
N ALA A 37 -6.50 3.26 -45.55
CA ALA A 37 -7.32 4.27 -46.20
C ALA A 37 -6.61 5.63 -46.18
N ALA A 38 -6.10 5.98 -47.36
CA ALA A 38 -5.82 7.29 -47.93
C ALA A 38 -5.67 8.51 -46.99
N GLN A 39 -4.44 9.03 -46.97
CA GLN A 39 -4.15 10.45 -46.74
C GLN A 39 -4.98 11.30 -47.71
N THR A 40 -5.86 12.14 -47.17
CA THR A 40 -6.34 13.33 -47.89
C THR A 40 -5.77 14.55 -47.17
N ARG A 41 -4.78 15.17 -47.82
CA ARG A 41 -4.31 16.50 -47.43
C ARG A 41 -5.44 17.49 -47.72
N SER A 42 -5.89 18.21 -46.70
CA SER A 42 -6.51 19.52 -46.88
C SER A 42 -5.66 20.54 -46.16
N ALA A 43 -4.89 21.28 -46.95
CA ALA A 43 -4.38 22.58 -46.57
C ALA A 43 -5.55 23.58 -46.71
N GLY A 44 -5.73 24.41 -45.69
CA GLY A 44 -6.73 25.46 -45.64
C GLY A 44 -6.51 26.30 -44.38
N ASP A 45 -5.65 27.29 -44.53
CA ASP A 45 -5.36 28.35 -43.55
C ASP A 45 -6.61 29.09 -43.10
N GLY A 46 -6.63 29.54 -41.83
CA GLY A 46 -7.50 30.64 -41.42
C GLY A 46 -7.90 30.70 -39.95
N ALA A 47 -7.09 31.42 -39.16
CA ALA A 47 -7.49 32.30 -38.06
C ALA A 47 -7.98 31.70 -36.72
N GLY A 48 -7.12 31.87 -35.70
CA GLY A 48 -7.50 32.69 -34.54
C GLY A 48 -8.39 32.04 -33.48
N GLY A 49 -7.84 31.11 -32.72
CA GLY A 49 -8.37 30.69 -31.43
C GLY A 49 -7.25 30.07 -30.62
N ALA A 50 -6.66 30.85 -29.71
CA ALA A 50 -5.73 30.34 -28.72
C ALA A 50 -6.49 29.51 -27.69
N ASP A 51 -6.98 28.34 -28.10
CA ASP A 51 -7.25 27.25 -27.18
C ASP A 51 -5.88 26.70 -26.79
N ALA A 52 -5.40 27.16 -25.62
CA ALA A 52 -4.32 26.51 -24.93
C ALA A 52 -4.77 25.06 -24.65
N ALA A 53 -4.39 24.14 -25.55
CA ALA A 53 -4.44 22.73 -25.27
C ALA A 53 -3.79 22.51 -23.90
N PRO A 54 -4.44 21.80 -22.96
CA PRO A 54 -3.88 21.60 -21.64
C PRO A 54 -2.49 20.99 -21.84
N ALA A 55 -1.46 21.76 -21.48
CA ALA A 55 -0.08 21.34 -21.65
C ALA A 55 0.07 19.98 -20.98
N THR A 56 0.37 18.94 -21.76
CA THR A 56 0.65 17.61 -21.22
C THR A 56 1.69 17.80 -20.13
N PRO A 57 1.42 17.43 -18.86
CA PRO A 57 2.35 17.66 -17.78
C PRO A 57 3.69 17.03 -18.14
N ALA A 58 4.71 17.87 -18.32
CA ALA A 58 6.03 17.39 -18.68
C ALA A 58 6.57 16.54 -17.53
N LYS A 59 6.97 15.30 -17.83
CA LYS A 59 7.76 14.49 -16.90
C LYS A 59 9.07 15.21 -16.60
N GLY A 60 9.47 15.30 -15.33
CA GLY A 60 10.83 15.71 -14.96
C GLY A 60 11.09 17.22 -14.86
N GLY A 61 10.09 18.01 -14.47
CA GLY A 61 10.29 19.41 -14.08
C GLY A 61 10.83 19.60 -12.65
N VAL A 62 11.32 20.79 -12.32
CA VAL A 62 11.65 21.15 -10.93
C VAL A 62 10.40 20.98 -10.07
N LEU A 63 10.50 20.23 -8.97
CA LEU A 63 9.37 20.08 -8.04
C LEU A 63 9.12 21.40 -7.29
N PRO A 64 7.85 21.71 -6.97
CA PRO A 64 7.55 22.78 -6.03
C PRO A 64 8.35 22.61 -4.73
N PRO A 65 8.81 23.71 -4.10
CA PRO A 65 9.60 23.61 -2.89
C PRO A 65 8.83 22.88 -1.78
N VAL A 66 9.55 22.22 -0.87
CA VAL A 66 8.92 21.47 0.24
C VAL A 66 8.03 22.38 1.10
N SER A 67 8.38 23.66 1.23
CA SER A 67 7.59 24.65 1.96
C SER A 67 6.30 25.12 1.25
N ALA A 68 6.12 24.83 -0.04
CA ALA A 68 4.89 25.19 -0.73
C ALA A 68 3.72 24.36 -0.17
N SER A 69 2.55 24.99 -0.02
CA SER A 69 1.39 24.32 0.54
C SER A 69 0.82 23.28 -0.43
N LEU A 70 0.22 22.22 0.13
CA LEU A 70 -0.42 21.17 -0.65
C LEU A 70 -1.58 21.73 -1.49
N GLY A 71 -2.39 22.64 -0.95
CA GLY A 71 -3.51 23.22 -1.71
C GLY A 71 -3.07 23.95 -2.98
N ALA A 72 -1.90 24.61 -2.96
CA ALA A 72 -1.37 25.32 -4.12
C ALA A 72 -0.67 24.41 -5.15
N THR A 73 -0.20 23.24 -4.72
CA THR A 73 0.66 22.35 -5.55
C THR A 73 0.00 21.03 -5.93
N PHE A 74 -1.15 20.70 -5.34
CA PHE A 74 -1.83 19.40 -5.51
C PHE A 74 -2.11 19.08 -6.97
N SER A 75 -2.70 20.01 -7.73
CA SER A 75 -3.10 19.76 -9.12
C SER A 75 -1.91 19.45 -10.02
N ASP A 76 -0.81 20.20 -9.89
CA ASP A 76 0.43 19.98 -10.63
C ASP A 76 1.08 18.63 -10.25
N LEU A 77 1.27 18.39 -8.95
CA LEU A 77 1.85 17.14 -8.45
C LEU A 77 1.03 15.92 -8.88
N GLN A 78 -0.30 16.00 -8.80
CA GLN A 78 -1.21 14.93 -9.23
C GLN A 78 -1.12 14.70 -10.73
N ALA A 79 -1.10 15.76 -11.54
CA ALA A 79 -1.01 15.66 -12.99
C ALA A 79 0.32 15.02 -13.43
N ARG A 80 1.43 15.40 -12.79
CA ARG A 80 2.76 14.81 -13.02
C ARG A 80 2.83 13.35 -12.56
N ALA A 81 2.30 13.03 -11.38
CA ALA A 81 2.22 11.65 -10.89
C ALA A 81 1.40 10.76 -11.84
N ASN A 82 0.30 11.28 -12.38
CA ASN A 82 -0.53 10.59 -13.38
C ASN A 82 0.19 10.44 -14.72
N ALA A 83 1.03 11.41 -15.09
CA ALA A 83 1.90 11.29 -16.26
C ALA A 83 3.00 10.23 -16.05
N GLY A 84 3.33 9.86 -14.81
CA GLY A 84 4.33 8.86 -14.46
C GLY A 84 5.65 9.44 -13.95
N ASP A 85 5.63 10.65 -13.41
CA ASP A 85 6.75 11.28 -12.70
C ASP A 85 6.83 10.73 -11.26
N LEU A 86 7.84 9.89 -11.00
CA LEU A 86 8.03 9.23 -9.70
C LEU A 86 8.32 10.23 -8.57
N ASP A 87 9.11 11.27 -8.83
CA ASP A 87 9.47 12.24 -7.80
C ASP A 87 8.26 13.10 -7.40
N ALA A 88 7.43 13.46 -8.38
CA ALA A 88 6.14 14.13 -8.10
C ALA A 88 5.18 13.22 -7.33
N ALA A 89 5.09 11.93 -7.70
CA ALA A 89 4.24 10.97 -6.98
C ALA A 89 4.71 10.76 -5.52
N ARG A 90 6.01 10.59 -5.30
CA ARG A 90 6.60 10.48 -3.95
C ARG A 90 6.34 11.74 -3.12
N ARG A 91 6.53 12.92 -3.71
CA ARG A 91 6.25 14.19 -3.04
C ARG A 91 4.78 14.31 -2.67
N LEU A 92 3.87 14.01 -3.60
CA LEU A 92 2.44 14.09 -3.39
C LEU A 92 1.98 13.18 -2.24
N VAL A 93 2.46 11.93 -2.19
CA VAL A 93 2.13 10.97 -1.13
C VAL A 93 2.57 11.48 0.24
N ARG A 94 3.80 12.03 0.33
CA ARG A 94 4.33 12.59 1.58
C ARG A 94 3.49 13.77 2.10
N ASP A 95 3.09 14.67 1.20
CA ASP A 95 2.28 15.82 1.57
C ASP A 95 0.87 15.40 1.97
N LEU A 96 0.24 14.48 1.22
CA LEU A 96 -1.08 13.93 1.54
C LEU A 96 -1.09 13.20 2.88
N ASP A 97 -0.10 12.35 3.15
CA ASP A 97 0.00 11.61 4.42
C ASP A 97 0.20 12.57 5.60
N ARG A 98 1.10 13.55 5.47
CA ARG A 98 1.33 14.56 6.50
C ARG A 98 0.05 15.32 6.82
N CYS A 99 -0.68 15.78 5.81
CA CYS A 99 -1.92 16.53 6.01
C CYS A 99 -3.06 15.66 6.54
N SER A 100 -3.12 14.39 6.13
CA SER A 100 -4.08 13.42 6.68
C SER A 100 -3.82 13.13 8.16
N ARG A 101 -2.56 12.95 8.55
CA ARG A 101 -2.18 12.76 9.95
C ARG A 101 -2.44 14.01 10.79
N LEU A 102 -2.14 15.21 10.26
CA LEU A 102 -2.47 16.47 10.93
C LEU A 102 -3.97 16.56 11.18
N ARG A 103 -4.81 16.35 10.17
CA ARG A 103 -6.28 16.43 10.30
C ARG A 103 -6.83 15.42 11.29
N ALA A 104 -6.34 14.19 11.25
CA ALA A 104 -6.71 13.17 12.22
C ALA A 104 -6.29 13.54 13.66
N ASN A 105 -5.10 14.14 13.82
CA ASN A 105 -4.63 14.63 15.11
C ASN A 105 -5.48 15.80 15.62
N GLU A 106 -5.80 16.77 14.77
CA GLU A 106 -6.63 17.92 15.12
C GLU A 106 -8.03 17.48 15.52
N TRP A 107 -8.63 16.54 14.78
CA TRP A 107 -9.93 15.98 15.11
C TRP A 107 -9.92 15.26 16.47
N ARG A 108 -8.93 14.39 16.74
CA ARG A 108 -8.76 13.71 18.04
C ARG A 108 -8.50 14.70 19.18
N ASN A 109 -7.70 15.72 18.93
CA ASN A 109 -7.34 16.71 19.92
C ASN A 109 -8.52 17.66 20.22
N ALA A 110 -9.37 17.97 19.24
CA ALA A 110 -10.54 18.84 19.46
C ALA A 110 -11.47 18.26 20.52
N GLY A 111 -11.79 16.96 20.44
CA GLY A 111 -12.63 16.30 21.45
C GLY A 111 -11.98 16.27 22.85
N THR A 112 -10.67 16.06 22.91
CA THR A 112 -9.92 16.03 24.18
C THR A 112 -9.77 17.42 24.79
N THR A 113 -9.55 18.43 23.94
CA THR A 113 -9.44 19.84 24.32
C THR A 113 -10.74 20.33 24.92
N GLN A 114 -11.86 20.07 24.24
CA GLN A 114 -13.18 20.47 24.72
C GLN A 114 -13.49 19.82 26.08
N ALA A 115 -13.25 18.51 26.20
CA ALA A 115 -13.47 17.80 27.46
C ALA A 115 -12.59 18.32 28.62
N LEU A 116 -11.37 18.76 28.35
CA LEU A 116 -10.50 19.35 29.38
C LEU A 116 -10.98 20.75 29.78
N LEU A 117 -11.32 21.59 28.80
CA LEU A 117 -11.79 22.96 29.03
C LEU A 117 -13.16 23.02 29.73
N ASP A 118 -14.03 22.05 29.47
CA ASP A 118 -15.35 21.95 30.11
C ASP A 118 -15.28 21.40 31.55
N ARG A 119 -14.10 20.95 32.00
CA ARG A 119 -13.92 20.40 33.35
C ARG A 119 -13.96 21.52 34.38
N LYS A 120 -14.99 21.50 35.24
CA LYS A 120 -15.05 22.39 36.40
C LYS A 120 -13.87 22.16 37.34
N THR A 121 -13.17 23.22 37.69
CA THR A 121 -12.03 23.20 38.63
C THR A 121 -12.44 23.44 40.08
N ASP A 122 -13.71 23.76 40.31
CA ASP A 122 -14.25 24.02 41.66
C ASP A 122 -14.17 22.76 42.53
N GLY A 123 -13.61 22.91 43.74
CA GLY A 123 -13.42 21.81 44.68
C GLY A 123 -12.22 20.90 44.39
N MET A 124 -11.39 21.21 43.38
CA MET A 124 -10.13 20.49 43.17
C MET A 124 -9.11 20.82 44.27
N SER A 125 -8.40 19.79 44.74
CA SER A 125 -7.23 19.96 45.60
C SER A 125 -6.06 20.59 44.85
N ALA A 126 -5.09 21.13 45.59
CA ALA A 126 -3.87 21.71 45.00
C ALA A 126 -3.04 20.72 44.16
N ALA A 127 -3.10 19.41 44.46
CA ALA A 127 -2.48 18.39 43.61
C ALA A 127 -3.24 18.23 42.28
N GLN A 128 -4.57 18.23 42.31
CA GLN A 128 -5.40 18.11 41.11
C GLN A 128 -5.29 19.34 40.20
N LEU A 129 -5.21 20.55 40.78
CA LEU A 129 -4.98 21.78 40.01
C LEU A 129 -3.61 21.77 39.30
N ARG A 130 -2.55 21.27 39.96
CA ARG A 130 -1.24 21.10 39.33
C ARG A 130 -1.28 20.12 38.15
N THR A 131 -1.95 18.98 38.31
CA THR A 131 -2.15 18.03 37.21
C THR A 131 -2.94 18.65 36.06
N TYR A 132 -3.99 19.42 36.36
CA TYR A 132 -4.77 20.13 35.36
C TYR A 132 -3.95 21.14 34.57
N GLN A 133 -3.09 21.93 35.23
CA GLN A 133 -2.16 22.86 34.57
C GLN A 133 -1.19 22.14 33.63
N VAL A 134 -0.58 21.04 34.07
CA VAL A 134 0.31 20.23 33.21
C VAL A 134 -0.40 19.72 31.95
N LEU A 135 -1.69 19.37 32.05
CA LEU A 135 -2.47 18.95 30.88
C LEU A 135 -2.74 20.11 29.91
N LEU A 136 -3.01 21.32 30.42
CA LEU A 136 -3.17 22.52 29.60
C LEU A 136 -1.86 22.89 28.88
N ASP A 137 -0.73 22.87 29.60
CA ASP A 137 0.59 23.16 29.01
C ASP A 137 0.95 22.14 27.92
N ALA A 138 0.68 20.85 28.16
CA ALA A 138 0.87 19.81 27.17
C ALA A 138 -0.01 20.01 25.91
N MET A 139 -1.20 20.61 26.07
CA MET A 139 -2.06 20.95 24.93
C MET A 139 -1.54 22.14 24.13
N ASP A 140 -1.05 23.19 24.80
CA ASP A 140 -0.45 24.34 24.11
C ASP A 140 0.76 23.92 23.27
N VAL A 141 1.66 23.11 23.83
CA VAL A 141 2.80 22.55 23.10
C VAL A 141 2.37 21.74 21.86
N ARG A 142 1.29 20.93 21.98
CA ARG A 142 0.75 20.19 20.83
C ARG A 142 0.20 21.11 19.75
N GLN A 143 -0.49 22.19 20.13
CA GLN A 143 -1.02 23.17 19.18
C GLN A 143 0.10 23.93 18.46
N GLN A 144 1.14 24.34 19.18
CA GLN A 144 2.30 25.01 18.60
C GLN A 144 3.05 24.10 17.62
N THR A 145 3.26 22.83 17.98
CA THR A 145 3.90 21.83 17.11
C THR A 145 3.11 21.58 15.82
N ALA A 146 1.79 21.74 15.85
CA ALA A 146 0.93 21.63 14.67
C ALA A 146 1.04 22.83 13.71
N GLY A 147 1.47 24.00 14.18
CA GLY A 147 1.46 25.26 13.41
C GLY A 147 2.20 25.17 12.08
N ARG A 148 3.44 24.65 12.07
CA ARG A 148 4.24 24.51 10.84
C ARG A 148 3.60 23.54 9.84
N ASN A 149 2.92 22.50 10.33
CA ASN A 149 2.21 21.57 9.45
C ASN A 149 0.94 22.20 8.86
N ARG A 150 0.28 23.12 9.57
CA ARG A 150 -0.90 23.83 9.04
C ARG A 150 -0.57 24.68 7.83
N GLU A 151 0.56 25.39 7.83
CA GLU A 151 1.00 26.19 6.69
C GLU A 151 1.24 25.31 5.45
N MET A 152 1.95 24.19 5.62
CA MET A 152 2.18 23.22 4.54
C MET A 152 0.89 22.55 4.05
N CYS A 153 -0.12 22.43 4.91
CA CYS A 153 -1.40 21.84 4.58
C CYS A 153 -2.47 22.88 4.19
N ALA A 154 -2.10 24.15 4.06
CA ALA A 154 -3.03 25.21 3.70
C ALA A 154 -3.70 24.91 2.34
N GLY A 155 -5.03 25.00 2.32
CA GLY A 155 -5.85 24.72 1.14
C GLY A 155 -6.06 23.24 0.82
N ALA A 156 -5.54 22.30 1.61
CA ALA A 156 -5.86 20.88 1.44
C ALA A 156 -7.26 20.59 1.99
N ASP A 157 -8.18 20.15 1.14
CA ASP A 157 -9.55 19.79 1.52
C ASP A 157 -9.71 18.27 1.77
N ASP A 158 -10.91 17.82 2.16
CA ASP A 158 -11.22 16.40 2.39
C ASP A 158 -11.18 15.56 1.12
N LYS A 159 -11.54 16.14 -0.03
CA LYS A 159 -11.53 15.44 -1.31
C LYS A 159 -10.10 15.14 -1.75
N MET A 160 -9.18 16.09 -1.60
CA MET A 160 -7.76 15.90 -1.87
C MET A 160 -7.20 14.80 -0.98
N LEU A 161 -7.45 14.84 0.33
CA LEU A 161 -6.90 13.83 1.24
C LEU A 161 -7.48 12.43 1.03
N ALA A 162 -8.74 12.33 0.60
CA ALA A 162 -9.35 11.05 0.25
C ALA A 162 -8.61 10.34 -0.90
N THR A 163 -7.80 11.05 -1.70
CA THR A 163 -6.98 10.45 -2.77
C THR A 163 -5.69 9.77 -2.28
N LEU A 164 -5.33 9.90 -0.99
CA LEU A 164 -4.05 9.41 -0.45
C LEU A 164 -3.79 7.95 -0.81
N VAL A 165 -4.77 7.06 -0.64
CA VAL A 165 -4.61 5.63 -0.94
C VAL A 165 -4.29 5.39 -2.42
N ALA A 166 -5.04 6.03 -3.31
CA ALA A 166 -4.86 5.88 -4.75
C ALA A 166 -3.47 6.39 -5.18
N ASN A 167 -3.00 7.47 -4.56
CA ASN A 167 -1.67 8.04 -4.81
C ASN A 167 -0.54 7.17 -4.23
N ILE A 168 -0.73 6.53 -3.07
CA ILE A 168 0.21 5.51 -2.56
C ILE A 168 0.33 4.36 -3.57
N ALA A 169 -0.81 3.83 -4.05
CA ALA A 169 -0.81 2.76 -5.03
C ALA A 169 -0.11 3.18 -6.35
N GLN A 170 -0.33 4.41 -6.79
CA GLN A 170 0.32 4.97 -7.98
C GLN A 170 1.83 5.12 -7.80
N ALA A 171 2.30 5.71 -6.70
CA ALA A 171 3.71 5.84 -6.40
C ALA A 171 4.40 4.46 -6.32
N ALA A 172 3.75 3.48 -5.69
CA ALA A 172 4.23 2.10 -5.64
C ALA A 172 4.38 1.47 -7.05
N ARG A 173 3.39 1.68 -7.94
CA ARG A 173 3.46 1.22 -9.34
C ARG A 173 4.58 1.91 -10.13
N LEU A 174 4.91 3.15 -9.79
CA LEU A 174 6.02 3.89 -10.39
C LEU A 174 7.41 3.51 -9.83
N GLY A 175 7.45 2.61 -8.84
CA GLY A 175 8.70 2.11 -8.26
C GLY A 175 9.08 2.73 -6.92
N ASP A 176 8.20 3.50 -6.29
CA ASP A 176 8.47 4.01 -4.95
C ASP A 176 8.41 2.88 -3.91
N ALA A 177 9.54 2.63 -3.26
CA ALA A 177 9.67 1.50 -2.36
C ALA A 177 8.98 1.74 -0.99
N ASP A 178 8.90 2.99 -0.52
CA ASP A 178 8.17 3.35 0.71
C ASP A 178 6.66 3.17 0.50
N ALA A 179 6.12 3.70 -0.60
CA ALA A 179 4.72 3.54 -0.98
C ALA A 179 4.36 2.08 -1.26
N ARG A 180 5.28 1.29 -1.85
CA ARG A 180 5.09 -0.15 -2.03
C ARG A 180 4.92 -0.86 -0.69
N ALA A 181 5.83 -0.64 0.26
CA ALA A 181 5.72 -1.22 1.59
C ALA A 181 4.39 -0.81 2.24
N CYS A 182 4.05 0.49 2.19
CA CYS A 182 2.81 1.01 2.76
C CYS A 182 1.55 0.36 2.15
N TYR A 183 1.47 0.31 0.82
CA TYR A 183 0.32 -0.28 0.13
C TYR A 183 0.17 -1.76 0.44
N LEU A 184 1.27 -2.52 0.44
CA LEU A 184 1.25 -3.95 0.78
C LEU A 184 0.81 -4.17 2.23
N GLY A 185 1.37 -3.44 3.18
CA GLY A 185 1.08 -3.61 4.61
C GLY A 185 -0.33 -3.14 5.00
N ARG A 186 -0.83 -2.07 4.38
CA ARG A 186 -2.07 -1.39 4.82
C ARG A 186 -3.28 -1.64 3.91
N GLY A 187 -3.05 -1.99 2.65
CA GLY A 187 -4.09 -2.22 1.65
C GLY A 187 -4.82 -0.94 1.19
N PRO A 188 -5.97 -1.07 0.50
CA PRO A 188 -6.72 0.04 -0.06
C PRO A 188 -7.51 0.86 0.98
N LEU A 189 -7.39 0.54 2.28
CA LEU A 189 -7.77 1.43 3.38
C LEU A 189 -9.21 1.92 3.48
N TYR A 190 -10.14 1.24 2.82
CA TYR A 190 -11.56 1.54 2.98
C TYR A 190 -12.08 1.03 4.32
N ASP A 191 -12.88 1.86 5.00
CA ASP A 191 -13.75 1.40 6.06
C ASP A 191 -14.88 0.52 5.50
N VAL A 192 -15.70 -0.07 6.37
CA VAL A 192 -16.79 -0.97 5.93
C VAL A 192 -17.72 -0.28 4.93
N ARG A 193 -17.98 1.02 5.11
CA ARG A 193 -18.81 1.80 4.18
C ARG A 193 -18.14 1.96 2.83
N GLY A 194 -16.87 2.35 2.80
CA GLY A 194 -16.09 2.49 1.58
C GLY A 194 -15.91 1.18 0.81
N LEU A 195 -15.83 0.04 1.51
CA LEU A 195 -15.79 -1.28 0.87
C LEU A 195 -17.11 -1.63 0.18
N ILE A 196 -18.25 -1.25 0.77
CA ILE A 196 -19.58 -1.43 0.17
C ILE A 196 -19.76 -0.52 -1.06
N GLU A 197 -19.32 0.72 -0.97
CA GLU A 197 -19.40 1.70 -2.06
C GLU A 197 -18.46 1.34 -3.22
N HIS A 198 -17.37 0.63 -2.94
CA HIS A 198 -16.37 0.26 -3.92
C HIS A 198 -16.03 -1.24 -3.87
N PRO A 199 -16.96 -2.13 -4.27
CA PRO A 199 -16.77 -3.58 -4.10
C PRO A 199 -15.58 -4.16 -4.89
N GLY A 200 -15.15 -3.48 -5.98
CA GLY A 200 -14.02 -3.91 -6.80
C GLY A 200 -12.63 -3.66 -6.20
N VAL A 201 -12.53 -2.93 -5.08
CA VAL A 201 -11.22 -2.48 -4.54
C VAL A 201 -10.35 -3.62 -4.05
N LEU A 202 -10.96 -4.69 -3.52
CA LEU A 202 -10.22 -5.87 -3.06
C LEU A 202 -9.64 -6.67 -4.22
N GLN A 203 -10.36 -6.76 -5.35
CA GLN A 203 -9.84 -7.39 -6.56
C GLN A 203 -8.70 -6.56 -7.16
N GLY A 204 -8.85 -5.23 -7.16
CA GLY A 204 -7.78 -4.31 -7.55
C GLY A 204 -6.54 -4.45 -6.67
N TYR A 205 -6.72 -4.49 -5.35
CA TYR A 205 -5.63 -4.74 -4.41
C TYR A 205 -4.92 -6.06 -4.68
N ARG A 206 -5.65 -7.17 -4.86
CA ARG A 206 -5.02 -8.47 -5.12
C ARG A 206 -4.12 -8.44 -6.35
N ARG A 207 -4.61 -7.88 -7.46
CA ARG A 207 -3.82 -7.74 -8.69
C ARG A 207 -2.58 -6.87 -8.47
N ASP A 208 -2.77 -5.70 -7.87
CA ASP A 208 -1.69 -4.72 -7.70
C ASP A 208 -0.64 -5.22 -6.69
N ALA A 209 -1.07 -5.85 -5.60
CA ALA A 209 -0.20 -6.40 -4.56
C ALA A 209 0.70 -7.53 -5.09
N THR A 210 0.20 -8.43 -5.93
CA THR A 210 1.04 -9.47 -6.56
C THR A 210 2.17 -8.85 -7.38
N ALA A 211 1.85 -7.90 -8.26
CA ALA A 211 2.87 -7.23 -9.07
C ALA A 211 3.88 -6.44 -8.21
N MET A 212 3.41 -5.83 -7.11
CA MET A 212 4.27 -5.11 -6.17
C MET A 212 5.19 -6.04 -5.37
N ILE A 213 4.71 -7.21 -4.97
CA ILE A 213 5.54 -8.24 -4.32
C ILE A 213 6.67 -8.65 -5.27
N ASP A 214 6.34 -8.99 -6.51
CA ASP A 214 7.33 -9.42 -7.50
C ASP A 214 8.37 -8.32 -7.77
N ALA A 215 7.92 -7.07 -7.95
CA ALA A 215 8.80 -5.92 -8.13
C ALA A 215 9.68 -5.65 -6.90
N GLY A 216 9.15 -5.87 -5.69
CA GLY A 216 9.89 -5.72 -4.45
C GLY A 216 10.98 -6.77 -4.26
N LEU A 217 10.66 -8.04 -4.52
CA LEU A 217 11.63 -9.13 -4.50
C LEU A 217 12.68 -8.97 -5.59
N ALA A 218 12.30 -8.52 -6.79
CA ALA A 218 13.22 -8.19 -7.87
C ALA A 218 14.19 -7.06 -7.51
N ALA A 219 13.75 -6.10 -6.70
CA ALA A 219 14.54 -4.96 -6.26
C ALA A 219 15.35 -5.22 -4.97
N GLY A 220 15.29 -6.42 -4.38
CA GLY A 220 15.97 -6.72 -3.13
C GLY A 220 15.40 -5.99 -1.90
N ASP A 221 14.11 -5.66 -1.90
CA ASP A 221 13.48 -4.88 -0.82
C ASP A 221 13.18 -5.72 0.41
N TRP A 222 14.01 -5.59 1.45
CA TRP A 222 13.84 -6.30 2.73
C TRP A 222 12.51 -6.05 3.42
N ARG A 223 11.87 -4.90 3.20
CA ARG A 223 10.55 -4.60 3.79
C ARG A 223 9.47 -5.50 3.20
N VAL A 224 9.57 -5.83 1.91
CA VAL A 224 8.65 -6.77 1.27
C VAL A 224 8.86 -8.18 1.85
N VAL A 225 10.11 -8.59 2.09
CA VAL A 225 10.39 -9.88 2.75
C VAL A 225 9.82 -9.91 4.17
N ASP A 226 9.99 -8.85 4.96
CA ASP A 226 9.41 -8.77 6.32
C ASP A 226 7.87 -8.80 6.31
N LEU A 227 7.23 -8.13 5.35
CA LEU A 227 5.77 -8.19 5.19
C LEU A 227 5.31 -9.60 4.82
N LEU A 228 6.02 -10.29 3.92
CA LEU A 228 5.65 -11.63 3.47
C LEU A 228 5.86 -12.70 4.55
N GLN A 229 6.97 -12.67 5.28
CA GLN A 229 7.19 -13.64 6.35
C GLN A 229 6.10 -13.56 7.42
N ARG A 230 5.63 -12.34 7.76
CA ARG A 230 4.51 -12.13 8.68
C ARG A 230 3.17 -12.53 8.07
N ALA A 231 2.93 -12.22 6.80
CA ALA A 231 1.66 -12.52 6.15
C ALA A 231 1.40 -14.03 5.95
N TYR A 232 2.46 -14.83 5.83
CA TYR A 232 2.35 -16.30 5.77
C TYR A 232 2.35 -16.97 7.15
N GLU A 233 2.57 -16.22 8.24
CA GLU A 233 2.55 -16.78 9.60
C GLU A 233 1.16 -17.38 9.90
N PRO A 234 1.08 -18.58 10.50
CA PRO A 234 -0.19 -19.16 10.91
C PRO A 234 -0.97 -18.22 11.85
N GLY A 235 -2.20 -17.87 11.47
CA GLY A 235 -3.04 -16.95 12.25
C GLY A 235 -2.75 -15.47 11.98
N ALA A 236 -1.91 -15.14 10.99
CA ALA A 236 -1.69 -13.76 10.58
C ALA A 236 -3.00 -13.07 10.17
N GLU A 237 -3.15 -11.84 10.63
CA GLU A 237 -4.29 -10.98 10.31
C GLU A 237 -3.90 -9.91 9.28
N GLY A 238 -4.91 -9.27 8.71
CA GLY A 238 -4.74 -8.19 7.74
C GLY A 238 -4.95 -8.63 6.29
N LEU A 239 -5.02 -7.65 5.39
CA LEU A 239 -5.42 -7.88 4.00
C LEU A 239 -4.38 -8.68 3.21
N LEU A 240 -3.09 -8.46 3.45
CA LEU A 240 -2.03 -9.22 2.79
C LEU A 240 -2.08 -10.69 3.19
N ALA A 241 -2.21 -10.99 4.49
CA ALA A 241 -2.37 -12.34 5.00
C ALA A 241 -3.64 -13.01 4.46
N GLY A 242 -4.78 -12.30 4.47
CA GLY A 242 -6.03 -12.81 3.89
C GLY A 242 -5.97 -13.06 2.39
N MET A 243 -5.16 -12.29 1.65
CA MET A 243 -4.96 -12.46 0.21
C MET A 243 -4.11 -13.70 -0.12
N LEU A 244 -3.01 -13.89 0.62
CA LEU A 244 -2.03 -14.95 0.39
C LEU A 244 -2.49 -16.28 0.98
N GLY A 245 -3.16 -16.25 2.13
CA GLY A 245 -3.51 -17.42 2.92
C GLY A 245 -2.31 -18.01 3.66
N PRO A 246 -2.56 -18.87 4.67
CA PRO A 246 -1.48 -19.53 5.40
C PRO A 246 -0.77 -20.57 4.51
N ASP A 247 0.56 -20.47 4.45
CA ASP A 247 1.41 -21.46 3.77
C ASP A 247 2.70 -21.65 4.59
N PRO A 248 2.81 -22.75 5.36
CA PRO A 248 3.99 -23.06 6.17
C PRO A 248 5.30 -23.10 5.38
N ALA A 249 5.26 -23.56 4.13
CA ALA A 249 6.47 -23.65 3.29
C ALA A 249 6.92 -22.26 2.84
N GLN A 250 5.98 -21.38 2.47
CA GLN A 250 6.30 -19.98 2.14
C GLN A 250 6.77 -19.20 3.37
N HIS A 251 6.12 -19.38 4.53
CA HIS A 251 6.55 -18.75 5.79
C HIS A 251 8.01 -19.12 6.10
N TYR A 252 8.34 -20.41 6.07
CA TYR A 252 9.71 -20.90 6.26
C TYR A 252 10.68 -20.29 5.24
N ARG A 253 10.29 -20.28 3.96
CA ARG A 253 11.10 -19.74 2.86
C ARG A 253 11.45 -18.26 3.02
N TYR A 254 10.49 -17.41 3.37
CA TYR A 254 10.76 -15.98 3.60
C TYR A 254 11.50 -15.73 4.91
N LEU A 255 11.26 -16.52 5.96
CA LEU A 255 12.07 -16.49 7.18
C LEU A 255 13.54 -16.79 6.90
N LYS A 256 13.82 -17.82 6.10
CA LYS A 256 15.19 -18.17 5.67
C LYS A 256 15.85 -17.03 4.91
N LEU A 257 15.16 -16.43 3.94
CA LEU A 257 15.68 -15.29 3.19
C LEU A 257 15.98 -14.10 4.11
N TYR A 258 15.03 -13.72 4.97
CA TYR A 258 15.19 -12.61 5.91
C TYR A 258 16.37 -12.82 6.86
N ARG A 259 16.56 -14.06 7.33
CA ARG A 259 17.65 -14.47 8.23
C ARG A 259 19.05 -14.36 7.60
N LEU A 260 19.18 -14.49 6.29
CA LEU A 260 20.46 -14.32 5.58
C LEU A 260 20.97 -12.87 5.64
N GLY A 261 20.06 -11.89 5.61
CA GLY A 261 20.39 -10.47 5.74
C GLY A 261 20.38 -9.93 7.18
N ALA A 262 20.12 -10.75 8.19
CA ALA A 262 19.88 -10.28 9.55
C ALA A 262 21.16 -10.04 10.36
N GLU A 263 21.20 -8.95 11.13
CA GLU A 263 22.30 -8.70 12.06
C GLU A 263 22.33 -9.69 13.24
N PRO A 264 23.51 -9.91 13.86
CA PRO A 264 23.72 -10.94 14.88
C PRO A 264 22.74 -10.92 16.05
N HIS A 265 22.27 -9.73 16.45
CA HIS A 265 21.36 -9.58 17.58
C HIS A 265 19.93 -10.11 17.30
N ARG A 266 19.54 -10.31 16.04
CA ARG A 266 18.22 -10.87 15.65
C ARG A 266 18.27 -12.35 15.27
N VAL A 267 19.46 -12.86 14.98
CA VAL A 267 19.70 -14.23 14.53
C VAL A 267 19.06 -15.27 15.44
N ALA A 268 19.30 -15.21 16.75
CA ALA A 268 18.82 -16.23 17.68
C ALA A 268 17.28 -16.31 17.75
N GLN A 269 16.59 -15.17 17.58
CA GLN A 269 15.13 -15.16 17.53
C GLN A 269 14.61 -15.81 16.24
N LEU A 270 15.20 -15.44 15.11
CA LEU A 270 14.83 -15.97 13.80
C LEU A 270 15.11 -17.47 13.71
N ASP A 271 16.25 -17.95 14.24
CA ASP A 271 16.58 -19.38 14.25
C ASP A 271 15.58 -20.21 15.06
N ARG A 272 15.04 -19.65 16.16
CA ARG A 272 13.94 -20.29 16.91
C ARG A 272 12.65 -20.37 16.10
N GLN A 273 12.29 -19.30 15.39
CA GLN A 273 11.09 -19.30 14.52
C GLN A 273 11.23 -20.31 13.37
N ILE A 274 12.38 -20.32 12.71
CA ILE A 274 12.74 -21.27 11.65
C ILE A 274 12.67 -22.71 12.15
N ALA A 275 13.21 -23.00 13.34
CA ALA A 275 13.16 -24.35 13.91
C ALA A 275 11.72 -24.78 14.23
N ALA A 276 10.89 -23.87 14.74
CA ALA A 276 9.50 -24.16 15.07
C ALA A 276 8.68 -24.53 13.82
N ILE A 277 8.77 -23.74 12.75
CA ILE A 277 8.03 -24.03 11.51
C ILE A 277 8.61 -25.24 10.76
N ALA A 278 9.94 -25.46 10.81
CA ALA A 278 10.59 -26.62 10.19
C ALA A 278 10.03 -27.97 10.67
N ALA A 279 9.57 -28.05 11.92
CA ALA A 279 9.01 -29.27 12.50
C ALA A 279 7.74 -29.75 11.77
N SER A 280 7.06 -28.86 11.05
CA SER A 280 5.84 -29.16 10.27
C SER A 280 6.10 -29.45 8.79
N LEU A 281 7.36 -29.36 8.33
CA LEU A 281 7.72 -29.45 6.91
C LEU A 281 8.44 -30.76 6.57
N SER A 282 8.18 -31.28 5.37
CA SER A 282 8.95 -32.38 4.80
C SER A 282 10.43 -31.99 4.59
N PRO A 283 11.36 -32.95 4.54
CA PRO A 283 12.74 -32.69 4.13
C PRO A 283 12.86 -31.97 2.78
N GLU A 284 12.04 -32.33 1.81
CA GLU A 284 12.05 -31.77 0.45
C GLU A 284 11.64 -30.29 0.46
N GLN A 285 10.56 -29.94 1.17
CA GLN A 285 10.11 -28.55 1.31
C GLN A 285 11.18 -27.67 1.97
N ARG A 286 11.88 -28.20 2.98
CA ARG A 286 12.97 -27.47 3.65
C ARG A 286 14.14 -27.25 2.70
N TYR A 287 14.55 -28.30 1.97
CA TYR A 287 15.63 -28.21 1.00
C TYR A 287 15.34 -27.19 -0.12
N ASP A 288 14.13 -27.23 -0.69
CA ASP A 288 13.75 -26.30 -1.76
C ASP A 288 13.66 -24.85 -1.27
N ALA A 289 13.12 -24.63 -0.08
CA ALA A 289 13.07 -23.30 0.52
C ALA A 289 14.46 -22.74 0.84
N ASP A 290 15.35 -23.56 1.39
CA ASP A 290 16.73 -23.17 1.71
C ASP A 290 17.51 -22.80 0.46
N ARG A 291 17.44 -23.65 -0.58
CA ARG A 291 18.07 -23.40 -1.88
C ARG A 291 17.54 -22.12 -2.51
N TRP A 292 16.22 -21.92 -2.49
CA TRP A 292 15.63 -20.70 -3.03
C TRP A 292 16.08 -19.46 -2.26
N ALA A 293 16.08 -19.52 -0.92
CA ALA A 293 16.43 -18.37 -0.08
C ALA A 293 17.88 -17.95 -0.33
N GLN A 294 18.80 -18.92 -0.38
CA GLN A 294 20.20 -18.67 -0.66
C GLN A 294 20.40 -18.06 -2.06
N GLY A 295 19.85 -18.68 -3.11
CA GLY A 295 20.01 -18.17 -4.47
C GLY A 295 19.38 -16.79 -4.67
N THR A 296 18.22 -16.54 -4.04
CA THR A 296 17.56 -15.23 -4.11
C THR A 296 18.36 -14.16 -3.37
N PHE A 297 18.94 -14.50 -2.21
CA PHE A 297 19.79 -13.58 -1.45
C PHE A 297 21.00 -13.18 -2.28
N GLU A 298 21.73 -14.16 -2.83
CA GLU A 298 22.94 -13.93 -3.62
C GLU A 298 22.68 -13.14 -4.92
N ASP A 299 21.55 -13.38 -5.58
CA ASP A 299 21.20 -12.73 -6.86
C ASP A 299 20.66 -11.30 -6.68
N LYS A 300 19.82 -11.05 -5.66
CA LYS A 300 18.97 -9.86 -5.63
C LYS A 300 19.14 -8.99 -4.39
N PHE A 301 19.61 -9.54 -3.28
CA PHE A 301 19.59 -8.84 -2.00
C PHE A 301 20.99 -8.43 -1.55
N SER A 302 21.05 -7.25 -0.95
CA SER A 302 22.26 -6.74 -0.32
C SER A 302 21.90 -5.93 0.92
N GLY A 303 22.90 -5.59 1.72
CA GLY A 303 22.69 -4.87 2.97
C GLY A 303 21.97 -5.69 4.04
N SER A 304 21.46 -4.99 5.04
CA SER A 304 20.90 -5.60 6.24
C SER A 304 19.37 -5.56 6.22
N SER A 305 18.76 -6.73 6.44
CA SER A 305 17.31 -6.85 6.64
C SER A 305 16.89 -6.09 7.90
N THR A 306 17.64 -6.23 9.00
CA THR A 306 17.30 -5.63 10.30
C THR A 306 17.47 -4.12 10.34
N THR A 307 18.39 -3.56 9.55
CA THR A 307 18.52 -2.11 9.40
C THR A 307 17.39 -1.53 8.54
N SER A 308 16.93 -2.29 7.54
CA SER A 308 15.82 -1.87 6.66
C SER A 308 14.46 -1.98 7.36
N THR A 309 14.34 -2.88 8.33
CA THR A 309 13.13 -3.11 9.13
C THR A 309 13.48 -3.13 10.63
N PRO A 310 13.85 -1.96 11.20
CA PRO A 310 14.19 -1.85 12.61
C PRO A 310 12.99 -2.19 13.51
N PRO A 311 13.21 -2.53 14.80
CA PRO A 311 12.12 -2.75 15.74
C PRO A 311 11.14 -1.57 15.74
N GLY A 312 9.85 -1.87 15.55
CA GLY A 312 8.79 -0.85 15.51
C GLY A 312 8.66 -0.08 14.18
N TRP A 313 9.36 -0.50 13.12
CA TRP A 313 9.14 0.10 11.80
C TRP A 313 7.67 -0.05 11.35
N GLU A 314 7.15 0.97 10.68
CA GLU A 314 5.80 0.98 10.12
C GLU A 314 5.86 1.07 8.60
N ALA A 315 5.06 0.27 7.91
CA ALA A 315 5.06 0.23 6.46
C ALA A 315 4.70 1.59 5.81
N CYS A 316 3.95 2.43 6.51
CA CYS A 316 3.47 3.73 6.03
C CYS A 316 4.17 4.93 6.72
N SER A 317 5.41 4.76 7.20
CA SER A 317 6.24 5.90 7.60
C SER A 317 6.97 6.45 6.36
N PHE A 318 6.65 7.67 5.95
CA PHE A 318 7.26 8.36 4.79
C PHE A 318 8.25 9.46 5.18
#